data_AF-A0A8B7UUU6-F1
#
_entry.id   AF-A0A8B7UUU6-F1
#
_cell.length_a   1.000
_cell.length_b   1.000
_cell.length_c   1.000
_cell.angle_alpha   90.00
_cell.angle_beta   90.00
_cell.angle_gamma   90.00
#
_symmetry.space_group_name_H-M   'P 1'
#
loop_
_entity.id
_entity.type
_entity.pdbx_description
1 polymer ?
#
loop_
_entity_poly.entity_id
_entity_poly.type
_entity_poly.pdbx_seq_one_letter_code
_entity_poly.pdbx_strand_id
1 'polypeptide(L)'
;MGSWCFHMTLKYEMQLLDELPMIYSCCVFVYCMFECFKMKSSVYLKVKEPIFHQVMYGVLVFTLVLRSIYIVTWVYPWLRGLGYTSLGIFLLGFLFWNIDNIFCDSLRNFRKKVPPILGVTTQFHAWWHILTGLGSYLHILFSLYTRTLYLRYRPKVKFLFGIWPVIMFEPLRKH
;
A
#
# COMPACT_ATOMS: atom_id res chain seq x y z
N MET A 1 -1.57 -4.86 -11.80
CA MET A 1 -2.01 -5.03 -13.20
C MET A 1 -2.27 -3.68 -13.85
N GLY A 2 -3.13 -2.82 -13.26
CA GLY A 2 -3.35 -1.44 -13.70
C GLY A 2 -2.07 -0.62 -13.94
N SER A 3 -1.25 -0.45 -12.90
CA SER A 3 0.08 0.21 -12.97
C SER A 3 0.95 -0.29 -14.11
N TRP A 4 1.01 -1.62 -14.27
CA TRP A 4 1.78 -2.26 -15.33
C TRP A 4 1.28 -1.85 -16.72
N CYS A 5 -0.04 -1.90 -16.94
CA CYS A 5 -0.66 -1.50 -18.20
C CYS A 5 -0.52 0.00 -18.47
N PHE A 6 -0.61 0.85 -17.44
CA PHE A 6 -0.40 2.28 -17.58
C PHE A 6 1.03 2.61 -17.95
N HIS A 7 2.03 2.11 -17.22
CA HIS A 7 3.43 2.40 -17.50
C HIS A 7 3.94 1.84 -18.84
N MET A 8 3.29 0.81 -19.38
CA MET A 8 3.60 0.31 -20.73
C MET A 8 2.97 1.14 -21.86
N THR A 9 1.88 1.87 -21.60
CA THR A 9 1.08 2.49 -22.66
C THR A 9 0.94 4.01 -22.57
N LEU A 10 1.07 4.57 -21.36
CA LEU A 10 0.82 5.99 -21.02
C LEU A 10 -0.53 6.53 -21.53
N LYS A 11 -1.51 5.64 -21.71
CA LYS A 11 -2.85 5.98 -22.16
C LYS A 11 -3.75 6.32 -20.98
N TYR A 12 -4.63 7.28 -21.17
CA TYR A 12 -5.56 7.76 -20.14
C TYR A 12 -6.48 6.64 -19.62
N GLU A 13 -6.94 5.75 -20.50
CA GLU A 13 -7.78 4.61 -20.13
C GLU A 13 -7.04 3.66 -19.19
N MET A 14 -5.74 3.49 -19.38
CA MET A 14 -4.89 2.65 -18.54
C MET A 14 -4.47 3.34 -17.25
N GLN A 15 -4.36 4.68 -17.25
CA GLN A 15 -4.21 5.49 -16.04
C GLN A 15 -5.43 5.29 -15.12
N LEU A 16 -6.63 5.29 -15.69
CA LEU A 16 -7.86 5.01 -14.96
C LEU A 16 -7.84 3.61 -14.34
N LEU A 17 -7.29 2.62 -15.07
CA LEU A 17 -7.13 1.25 -14.61
C LEU A 17 -6.03 1.10 -13.53
N ASP A 18 -5.12 2.06 -13.38
CA ASP A 18 -4.14 2.09 -12.29
C ASP A 18 -4.71 2.80 -11.04
N GLU A 19 -5.26 3.99 -11.23
CA GLU A 19 -5.71 4.85 -10.15
C GLU A 19 -7.03 4.37 -9.50
N LEU A 20 -8.01 3.90 -10.29
CA LEU A 20 -9.30 3.47 -9.73
C LEU A 20 -9.18 2.23 -8.84
N PRO A 21 -8.44 1.16 -9.20
CA PRO A 21 -8.24 0.03 -8.30
C PRO A 21 -7.45 0.37 -7.04
N MET A 22 -6.60 1.39 -7.05
CA MET A 22 -6.00 1.89 -5.81
C MET A 22 -7.06 2.42 -4.84
N ILE A 23 -8.05 3.17 -5.32
CA ILE A 23 -9.19 3.58 -4.48
C ILE A 23 -10.02 2.37 -4.09
N TYR A 24 -10.43 1.52 -5.03
CA TYR A 24 -11.31 0.41 -4.71
C TYR A 24 -10.66 -0.58 -3.75
N SER A 25 -9.35 -0.84 -3.88
CA SER A 25 -8.62 -1.66 -2.92
C SER A 25 -8.50 -0.98 -1.56
N CYS A 26 -8.25 0.32 -1.50
CA CYS A 26 -8.30 1.08 -0.25
C CYS A 26 -9.70 1.13 0.37
N CYS A 27 -10.76 1.26 -0.42
CA CYS A 27 -12.15 1.17 0.03
C CYS A 27 -12.48 -0.25 0.49
N VAL A 28 -11.91 -1.29 -0.11
CA VAL A 28 -12.03 -2.68 0.35
C VAL A 28 -11.22 -2.92 1.63
N PHE A 29 -10.04 -2.32 1.79
CA PHE A 29 -9.27 -2.40 3.04
C PHE A 29 -9.92 -1.62 4.17
N VAL A 30 -10.46 -0.44 3.86
CA VAL A 30 -11.32 0.31 4.76
C VAL A 30 -12.58 -0.47 5.05
N TYR A 31 -13.29 -1.02 4.08
CA TYR A 31 -14.46 -1.87 4.30
C TYR A 31 -14.14 -3.08 5.19
N CYS A 32 -13.04 -3.79 4.94
CA CYS A 32 -12.55 -4.87 5.80
C CYS A 32 -12.14 -4.40 7.20
N MET A 33 -11.76 -3.13 7.39
CA MET A 33 -11.42 -2.48 8.67
C MET A 33 -12.61 -1.79 9.36
N PHE A 34 -13.63 -1.38 8.60
CA PHE A 34 -14.76 -0.49 8.95
C PHE A 34 -16.13 -1.11 8.58
N GLU A 35 -16.28 -2.43 8.61
CA GLU A 35 -17.58 -3.11 8.77
C GLU A 35 -18.22 -2.73 10.14
N CYS A 36 -18.51 -1.44 10.27
CA CYS A 36 -19.27 -0.71 11.27
C CYS A 36 -20.07 0.44 10.61
N PHE A 37 -19.66 1.05 9.48
CA PHE A 37 -20.53 2.05 8.79
C PHE A 37 -20.32 2.15 7.26
N LYS A 38 -21.42 2.07 6.50
CA LYS A 38 -21.48 2.14 5.03
C LYS A 38 -21.43 3.58 4.52
N MET A 39 -20.62 3.88 3.50
CA MET A 39 -20.75 5.12 2.70
C MET A 39 -20.62 4.82 1.20
N LYS A 40 -21.56 5.31 0.38
CA LYS A 40 -21.67 5.05 -1.06
C LYS A 40 -20.84 6.05 -1.89
N SER A 41 -20.00 5.54 -2.80
CA SER A 41 -19.18 6.33 -3.73
C SER A 41 -19.92 6.56 -5.06
N SER A 42 -20.43 7.77 -5.29
CA SER A 42 -21.07 8.17 -6.58
C SER A 42 -20.48 9.47 -7.16
N VAL A 43 -19.64 10.19 -6.41
CA VAL A 43 -19.12 11.52 -6.78
C VAL A 43 -17.87 11.46 -7.69
N TYR A 44 -17.17 10.33 -7.71
CA TYR A 44 -15.84 10.21 -8.33
C TYR A 44 -15.81 10.25 -9.87
N LEU A 45 -16.93 9.91 -10.54
CA LEU A 45 -16.98 9.87 -12.01
C LEU A 45 -17.13 11.25 -12.67
N LYS A 46 -17.42 12.31 -11.88
CA LYS A 46 -17.72 13.64 -12.41
C LYS A 46 -16.60 14.67 -12.22
N VAL A 47 -15.63 14.42 -11.34
CA VAL A 47 -14.54 15.37 -11.04
C VAL A 47 -13.21 14.75 -11.46
N LYS A 48 -12.65 15.23 -12.59
CA LYS A 48 -11.43 14.72 -13.22
C LYS A 48 -10.14 15.38 -12.69
N GLU A 49 -10.12 15.76 -11.42
CA GLU A 49 -8.99 16.48 -10.83
C GLU A 49 -8.05 15.52 -10.08
N PRO A 50 -6.78 15.34 -10.50
CA PRO A 50 -5.85 14.40 -9.86
C PRO A 50 -5.51 14.78 -8.41
N ILE A 51 -5.61 16.07 -8.07
CA ILE A 51 -5.38 16.57 -6.70
C ILE A 51 -6.51 16.10 -5.77
N PHE A 52 -7.76 16.14 -6.24
CA PHE A 52 -8.89 15.63 -5.46
C PHE A 52 -8.70 14.15 -5.12
N HIS A 53 -8.15 13.38 -6.06
CA HIS A 53 -7.85 11.98 -5.83
C HIS A 53 -6.82 11.77 -4.72
N GLN A 54 -5.69 12.46 -4.82
CA GLN A 54 -4.59 12.35 -3.86
C GLN A 54 -5.04 12.74 -2.45
N VAL A 55 -5.87 13.78 -2.30
CA VAL A 55 -6.39 14.22 -1.00
C VAL A 55 -7.32 13.17 -0.41
N MET A 56 -8.29 12.67 -1.17
CA MET A 56 -9.23 11.65 -0.67
C MET A 56 -8.52 10.35 -0.29
N TYR A 57 -7.55 9.92 -1.08
CA TYR A 57 -6.69 8.78 -0.77
C TYR A 57 -5.87 9.03 0.51
N GLY A 58 -5.28 10.22 0.64
CA GLY A 58 -4.50 10.62 1.81
C GLY A 58 -5.30 10.60 3.11
N VAL A 59 -6.53 11.14 3.10
CA VAL A 59 -7.44 11.07 4.26
C VAL A 59 -7.71 9.62 4.65
N LEU A 60 -7.95 8.77 3.66
CA LEU A 60 -8.24 7.36 3.89
C LEU A 60 -7.05 6.62 4.50
N VAL A 61 -5.86 6.77 3.93
CA VAL A 61 -4.62 6.19 4.48
C VAL A 61 -4.36 6.72 5.90
N PHE A 62 -4.57 8.01 6.14
CA PHE A 62 -4.39 8.60 7.47
C PHE A 62 -5.28 7.94 8.53
N THR A 63 -6.56 7.69 8.21
CA THR A 63 -7.45 6.98 9.15
C THR A 63 -7.01 5.54 9.43
N LEU A 64 -6.49 4.83 8.42
CA LEU A 64 -5.92 3.49 8.59
C LEU A 64 -4.69 3.51 9.50
N VAL A 65 -3.79 4.49 9.30
CA VAL A 65 -2.59 4.65 10.12
C VAL A 65 -2.94 4.92 11.58
N LEU A 66 -3.87 5.82 11.86
CA LEU A 66 -4.32 6.09 13.24
C LEU A 66 -4.87 4.83 13.91
N ARG A 67 -5.70 4.06 13.18
CA ARG A 67 -6.26 2.81 13.70
C ARG A 67 -5.18 1.76 13.96
N SER A 68 -4.21 1.61 13.07
CA SER A 68 -3.08 0.70 13.25
C SER A 68 -2.22 1.10 14.45
N ILE A 69 -1.94 2.40 14.63
CA ILE A 69 -1.21 2.92 15.79
C ILE A 69 -1.95 2.58 17.08
N TYR A 70 -3.27 2.78 17.13
CA TYR A 70 -4.07 2.40 18.29
C TYR A 70 -3.95 0.90 18.62
N ILE A 71 -4.08 0.03 17.61
CA ILE A 71 -3.99 -1.43 17.80
C ILE A 71 -2.60 -1.84 18.32
N VAL A 72 -1.51 -1.36 17.73
CA VAL A 72 -0.14 -1.73 18.16
C VAL A 72 0.29 -1.08 19.47
N THR A 73 -0.37 -0.01 19.89
CA THR A 73 -0.02 0.68 21.14
C THR A 73 -0.78 0.08 22.32
N TRP A 74 -2.09 -0.16 22.15
CA TRP A 74 -3.00 -0.48 23.26
C TRP A 74 -3.55 -1.90 23.25
N VAL A 75 -3.64 -2.56 22.10
CA VAL A 75 -4.32 -3.88 21.98
C VAL A 75 -3.30 -5.02 21.84
N TYR A 76 -2.44 -4.94 20.82
CA TYR A 76 -1.51 -6.01 20.42
C TYR A 76 -0.09 -5.46 20.20
N PRO A 77 0.66 -5.16 21.29
CA PRO A 77 1.99 -4.56 21.19
C PRO A 77 3.04 -5.44 20.51
N TRP A 78 2.82 -6.75 20.46
CA TRP A 78 3.67 -7.67 19.70
C TRP A 78 3.64 -7.44 18.18
N LEU A 79 2.62 -6.77 17.64
CA LEU A 79 2.53 -6.44 16.22
C LEU A 79 3.24 -5.13 15.83
N ARG A 80 3.88 -4.44 16.79
CA ARG A 80 4.58 -3.17 16.54
C ARG A 80 5.60 -3.27 15.40
N GLY A 81 6.42 -4.32 15.38
CA GLY A 81 7.42 -4.52 14.34
C GLY A 81 6.82 -4.55 12.94
N LEU A 82 5.77 -5.36 12.75
CA LEU A 82 5.08 -5.48 11.46
C LEU A 82 4.36 -4.19 11.06
N GLY A 83 3.64 -3.57 12.02
CA GLY A 83 2.88 -2.34 11.78
C GLY A 83 3.78 -1.14 11.42
N TYR A 84 4.85 -0.91 12.20
CA TYR A 84 5.77 0.20 11.92
C TYR A 84 6.65 -0.05 10.71
N THR A 85 7.01 -1.31 10.41
CA THR A 85 7.73 -1.63 9.16
C THR A 85 6.86 -1.32 7.95
N SER A 86 5.59 -1.74 7.96
CA SER A 86 4.62 -1.42 6.90
C SER A 86 4.48 0.08 6.70
N LEU A 87 4.33 0.85 7.78
CA LEU A 87 4.24 2.31 7.71
C LEU A 87 5.54 2.94 7.16
N GLY A 88 6.69 2.52 7.67
CA GLY A 88 7.99 3.06 7.29
C GLY A 88 8.30 2.87 5.81
N ILE A 89 8.08 1.67 5.27
CA ILE A 89 8.34 1.41 3.85
C ILE A 89 7.35 2.14 2.94
N PHE A 90 6.09 2.30 3.38
CA PHE A 90 5.10 3.05 2.64
C PHE A 90 5.46 4.55 2.57
N LEU A 91 5.87 5.14 3.70
CA LEU A 91 6.33 6.53 3.76
C LEU A 91 7.63 6.75 2.97
N LEU A 92 8.56 5.80 3.01
CA LEU A 92 9.78 5.85 2.20
C LEU A 92 9.45 5.86 0.70
N GLY A 93 8.50 5.02 0.28
CA GLY A 93 7.96 5.11 -1.06
C GLY A 93 7.44 6.51 -1.35
N PHE A 94 6.61 7.07 -0.47
CA PHE A 94 5.97 8.37 -0.69
C PHE A 94 6.99 9.49 -0.84
N LEU A 95 8.06 9.42 -0.06
CA LEU A 95 9.21 10.30 -0.21
C LEU A 95 9.83 10.17 -1.61
N PHE A 96 10.07 8.95 -2.10
CA PHE A 96 10.62 8.73 -3.44
C PHE A 96 9.71 9.24 -4.55
N TRP A 97 8.40 9.09 -4.41
CA TRP A 97 7.44 9.67 -5.35
C TRP A 97 7.53 11.19 -5.42
N ASN A 98 7.63 11.86 -4.26
CA ASN A 98 7.79 13.32 -4.22
C ASN A 98 9.14 13.78 -4.79
N ILE A 99 10.23 13.06 -4.51
CA ILE A 99 11.55 13.36 -5.08
C ILE A 99 11.51 13.25 -6.61
N ASP A 100 10.87 12.20 -7.16
CA ASP A 100 10.74 12.02 -8.61
C ASP A 100 9.96 13.17 -9.26
N ASN A 101 8.86 13.60 -8.64
CA ASN A 101 8.04 14.71 -9.14
C ASN A 101 8.76 16.07 -9.07
N ILE A 102 9.44 16.37 -7.95
CA ILE A 102 10.10 17.68 -7.73
C ILE A 102 11.39 17.79 -8.55
N PHE A 103 12.19 16.71 -8.62
CA PHE A 103 13.51 16.71 -9.26
C PHE A 103 13.52 16.02 -10.63
N CYS A 104 12.36 15.93 -11.29
CA CYS A 104 12.17 15.18 -12.54
C CYS A 104 13.21 15.54 -13.62
N ASP A 105 13.41 16.83 -13.89
CA ASP A 105 14.34 17.29 -14.93
C ASP A 105 15.81 17.01 -14.59
N SER A 106 16.19 17.19 -13.31
CA SER A 106 17.54 16.87 -12.83
C SER A 106 17.82 15.37 -12.94
N LEU A 107 16.87 14.53 -12.52
CA LEU A 107 16.99 13.07 -12.59
C LEU A 107 17.02 12.58 -14.04
N ARG A 108 16.25 13.18 -14.95
CA ARG A 108 16.28 12.83 -16.38
C ARG A 108 17.61 13.23 -17.03
N ASN A 109 18.13 14.41 -16.70
CA ASN A 109 19.42 14.87 -17.23
C ASN A 109 20.60 14.06 -16.68
N PHE A 110 20.55 13.63 -15.42
CA PHE A 110 21.52 12.72 -14.83
C PHE A 110 21.48 11.35 -15.53
N ARG A 111 20.29 10.79 -15.76
CA ARG A 111 20.10 9.50 -16.43
C ARG A 111 20.68 9.44 -17.84
N LYS A 112 20.71 10.56 -18.57
CA LYS A 112 21.34 10.64 -19.90
C LYS A 112 22.87 10.52 -19.87
N LYS A 113 23.49 10.78 -18.72
CA LYS A 113 24.96 10.84 -18.55
C LYS A 113 25.56 9.62 -17.87
N VAL A 114 24.73 8.75 -17.26
CA VAL A 114 25.18 7.60 -16.48
C VAL A 114 24.87 6.27 -17.18
N PRO A 115 25.60 5.19 -16.83
CA PRO A 115 25.31 3.85 -17.34
C PRO A 115 23.87 3.39 -17.00
N PRO A 116 23.28 2.49 -17.81
CA PRO A 116 21.88 2.06 -17.64
C PRO A 116 21.52 1.55 -16.24
N ILE A 117 22.46 0.90 -15.54
CA ILE A 117 22.25 0.35 -14.19
C ILE A 117 21.99 1.46 -13.17
N LEU A 118 22.77 2.55 -13.21
CA LEU A 118 22.52 3.75 -12.41
C LEU A 118 21.30 4.53 -12.90
N GLY A 119 20.96 4.37 -14.19
CA GLY A 119 19.72 4.89 -14.76
C GLY A 119 18.46 4.25 -14.17
N VAL A 120 18.52 2.96 -13.82
CA VAL A 120 17.41 2.23 -13.17
C VAL A 120 17.28 2.60 -11.70
N THR A 121 18.39 2.72 -10.97
CA THR A 121 18.34 3.06 -9.54
C THR A 121 17.76 4.44 -9.27
N THR A 122 17.88 5.37 -10.23
CA THR A 122 17.33 6.72 -10.16
C THR A 122 15.88 6.85 -10.65
N GLN A 123 15.20 5.74 -10.97
CA GLN A 123 13.76 5.69 -11.24
C GLN A 123 12.98 5.65 -9.92
N PHE A 124 12.92 6.76 -9.19
CA PHE A 124 12.29 6.79 -7.87
C PHE A 124 10.79 6.50 -7.94
N HIS A 125 10.14 6.82 -9.06
CA HIS A 125 8.76 6.40 -9.31
C HIS A 125 8.59 4.86 -9.37
N ALA A 126 9.57 4.11 -9.89
CA ALA A 126 9.52 2.65 -9.89
C ALA A 126 9.69 2.10 -8.46
N TRP A 127 10.58 2.70 -7.68
CA TRP A 127 10.77 2.35 -6.27
C TRP A 127 9.54 2.66 -5.43
N TRP A 128 8.82 3.74 -5.71
CA TRP A 128 7.53 4.05 -5.07
C TRP A 128 6.55 2.88 -5.19
N HIS A 129 6.38 2.31 -6.39
CA HIS A 129 5.47 1.18 -6.61
C HIS A 129 5.88 -0.07 -5.83
N ILE A 130 7.18 -0.37 -5.81
CA ILE A 130 7.71 -1.52 -5.07
C ILE A 130 7.49 -1.34 -3.56
N LEU A 131 7.85 -0.17 -3.03
CA LEU A 131 7.81 0.13 -1.60
C LEU A 131 6.38 0.25 -1.07
N THR A 132 5.48 0.92 -1.79
CA THR A 132 4.07 1.01 -1.40
C THR A 132 3.31 -0.28 -1.59
N GLY A 133 3.64 -1.06 -2.63
CA GLY A 133 3.10 -2.40 -2.82
C GLY A 133 3.47 -3.32 -1.66
N LEU A 134 4.74 -3.32 -1.26
CA LEU A 134 5.20 -4.08 -0.09
C LEU A 134 4.60 -3.54 1.21
N GLY A 135 4.54 -2.22 1.40
CA GLY A 135 3.92 -1.56 2.54
C GLY A 135 2.47 -1.97 2.73
N SER A 136 1.70 -1.93 1.64
CA SER A 136 0.30 -2.35 1.59
C SER A 136 0.17 -3.84 1.90
N TYR A 137 1.02 -4.68 1.31
CA TYR A 137 1.03 -6.12 1.59
C TYR A 137 1.26 -6.44 3.08
N LEU A 138 2.26 -5.81 3.69
CA LEU A 138 2.52 -5.96 5.13
C LEU A 138 1.36 -5.44 5.98
N HIS A 139 0.67 -4.38 5.55
CA HIS A 139 -0.51 -3.86 6.23
C HIS A 139 -1.69 -4.84 6.19
N ILE A 140 -1.87 -5.55 5.07
CA ILE A 140 -2.88 -6.60 4.92
C ILE A 140 -2.57 -7.75 5.87
N LEU A 141 -1.31 -8.19 5.92
CA LEU A 141 -0.88 -9.21 6.88
C LEU A 141 -1.14 -8.76 8.32
N PHE A 142 -0.79 -7.53 8.66
CA PHE A 142 -1.08 -6.96 9.98
C PHE A 142 -2.59 -7.00 10.32
N SER A 143 -3.43 -6.61 9.36
CA SER A 143 -4.89 -6.61 9.52
C SER A 143 -5.44 -8.03 9.71
N LEU A 144 -4.98 -8.98 8.90
CA LEU A 144 -5.37 -10.37 8.97
C LEU A 144 -4.91 -11.01 10.30
N TYR A 145 -3.69 -10.72 10.73
CA TYR A 145 -3.14 -11.23 11.99
C TYR A 145 -3.95 -10.71 13.18
N THR A 146 -4.24 -9.41 13.20
CA THR A 146 -5.08 -8.75 14.22
C THR A 146 -6.47 -9.40 14.29
N ARG A 147 -7.13 -9.61 13.14
CA ARG A 147 -8.45 -10.26 13.08
C ARG A 147 -8.40 -11.70 13.60
N THR A 148 -7.35 -12.43 13.27
CA THR A 148 -7.18 -13.83 13.67
C THR A 148 -6.99 -13.96 15.19
N LEU A 149 -6.21 -13.07 15.78
CA LEU A 149 -6.03 -12.98 17.24
C LEU A 149 -7.33 -12.61 17.95
N TYR A 150 -8.11 -11.66 17.38
CA TYR A 150 -9.41 -11.29 17.91
C TYR A 150 -10.38 -12.47 17.94
N LEU A 151 -10.39 -13.28 16.87
CA LEU A 151 -11.18 -14.51 16.77
C LEU A 151 -10.61 -15.69 17.59
N ARG A 152 -9.59 -15.46 18.44
CA ARG A 152 -8.94 -16.46 19.31
C ARG A 152 -8.27 -17.63 18.58
N TYR A 153 -8.01 -17.49 17.29
CA TYR A 153 -7.17 -18.42 16.55
C TYR A 153 -5.69 -18.13 16.81
N ARG A 154 -4.82 -19.13 16.59
CA ARG A 154 -3.36 -18.99 16.70
C ARG A 154 -2.71 -18.92 15.31
N PRO A 155 -2.54 -17.71 14.74
CA PRO A 155 -1.89 -17.56 13.44
C PRO A 155 -0.39 -17.84 13.55
N LYS A 156 0.16 -18.62 12.62
CA LYS A 156 1.61 -18.80 12.46
C LYS A 156 2.08 -18.08 11.20
N VAL A 157 3.09 -17.23 11.33
CA VAL A 157 3.77 -16.65 10.17
C VAL A 157 4.75 -17.68 9.63
N LYS A 158 4.62 -18.04 8.34
CA LYS A 158 5.62 -18.82 7.61
C LYS A 158 6.24 -17.95 6.53
N PHE A 159 7.54 -18.11 6.30
CA PHE A 159 8.22 -17.44 5.21
C PHE A 159 8.29 -18.37 4.00
N LEU A 160 7.53 -18.06 2.94
CA LEU A 160 7.68 -18.72 1.64
C LEU A 160 9.04 -18.34 1.05
N PHE A 161 9.79 -19.35 0.60
CA PHE A 161 11.15 -19.20 0.09
C PHE A 161 12.11 -18.46 1.05
N GLY A 162 11.80 -18.43 2.37
CA GLY A 162 12.59 -17.73 3.38
C GLY A 162 12.46 -16.20 3.38
N ILE A 163 11.72 -15.62 2.42
CA ILE A 163 11.68 -14.16 2.21
C ILE A 163 10.26 -13.61 2.37
N TRP A 164 9.24 -14.34 1.91
CA TRP A 164 7.89 -13.79 1.78
C TRP A 164 6.98 -14.22 2.95
N PRO A 165 6.57 -13.31 3.85
CA PRO A 165 5.79 -13.68 5.04
C PRO A 165 4.33 -13.99 4.67
N VAL A 166 3.82 -15.15 5.07
CA VAL A 166 2.41 -15.55 4.86
C VAL A 166 1.83 -16.06 6.17
N ILE A 167 0.56 -15.75 6.41
CA ILE A 167 -0.18 -16.25 7.57
C ILE A 167 -0.82 -17.58 7.23
N MET A 168 -0.46 -18.61 8.00
CA MET A 168 -1.07 -19.93 7.94
C MET A 168 -2.02 -20.10 9.12
N PHE A 169 -3.21 -20.62 8.83
CA PHE A 169 -4.18 -21.04 9.84
C PHE A 169 -3.95 -22.52 10.14
N GLU A 170 -3.78 -22.89 11.41
CA GLU A 170 -3.91 -24.29 11.80
C GLU A 170 -5.41 -24.62 11.87
N PRO A 171 -5.89 -25.67 11.16
CA PRO A 171 -7.26 -26.12 11.31
C PRO A 171 -7.48 -26.53 12.77
N LEU A 172 -8.61 -26.12 13.35
CA LEU A 172 -9.02 -26.56 14.69
C LEU A 172 -8.99 -28.09 14.70
N ARG A 173 -8.17 -28.67 15.60
CA ARG A 173 -8.15 -30.11 15.84
C ARG A 173 -9.57 -30.50 16.24
N LYS A 174 -10.32 -31.12 15.33
CA LYS A 174 -11.64 -31.68 15.64
C LYS A 174 -11.40 -32.72 16.74
N HIS A 175 -11.95 -32.45 17.92
CA HIS A 175 -12.09 -33.44 18.98
C HIS A 175 -13.17 -34.45 18.60
#